data_AF-A0A2N1UWV4-F1
#
_entry.id   AF-A0A2N1UWV4-F1
#
_cell.length_a   1.000
_cell.length_b   1.000
_cell.length_c   1.000
_cell.angle_alpha   90.00
_cell.angle_beta   90.00
_cell.angle_gamma   90.00
#
_symmetry.space_group_name_H-M   'P 1'
#
loop_
_entity.id
_entity.type
_entity.pdbx_description
1 polymer ?
#
loop_
_entity_poly.entity_id
_entity_poly.type
_entity_poly.pdbx_seq_one_letter_code
_entity_poly.pdbx_strand_id
1 'polypeptide(L)'
;MSASIWVRDVPGRAAAGAGSHRVEVDVLDARHYCLLSGSLVDTPAGRQPVDCLKPGAHIWGFERGERIPTLIEKVYRADQAPAGLKGLRLHETVTLGENAWLFRQGQWIRAGQTDLPQVELLGPIYDLSTDTGNFFCHGVLIGHQDPDLSQAD
;
A
#
# COMPACT_ATOMS: atom_id res chain seq x y z
N MET A 1 3.36 13.75 -19.19
CA MET A 1 4.22 14.83 -18.65
C MET A 1 4.91 14.26 -17.42
N SER A 2 6.23 14.14 -17.41
CA SER A 2 7.00 13.56 -16.31
C SER A 2 7.47 14.70 -15.40
N ALA A 3 7.23 14.59 -14.09
CA ALA A 3 7.73 15.53 -13.11
C ALA A 3 8.79 14.83 -12.25
N SER A 4 10.02 15.32 -12.31
CA SER A 4 11.13 14.85 -11.47
C SER A 4 11.25 15.77 -10.26
N ILE A 5 11.20 15.22 -9.05
CA ILE A 5 11.50 15.96 -7.81
C ILE A 5 12.79 15.39 -7.22
N TRP A 6 13.70 16.29 -6.84
CA TRP A 6 14.99 15.97 -6.24
C TRP A 6 14.84 15.78 -4.73
N VAL A 7 15.29 14.64 -4.21
CA VAL A 7 15.46 14.44 -2.76
C VAL A 7 16.89 14.79 -2.40
N ARG A 8 17.09 15.72 -1.44
CA ARG A 8 18.39 16.03 -0.85
C ARG A 8 18.64 15.12 0.36
N ASP A 9 19.83 14.54 0.42
CA ASP A 9 20.34 13.86 1.62
C ASP A 9 20.35 14.81 2.81
N VAL A 10 19.83 14.35 3.95
CA VAL A 10 20.01 14.98 5.25
C VAL A 10 21.20 14.30 5.93
N PRO A 11 22.38 14.95 6.07
CA PRO A 11 23.53 14.31 6.67
C PRO A 11 23.43 14.34 8.20
N GLY A 12 23.57 13.17 8.84
CA GLY A 12 23.53 13.08 10.30
C GLY A 12 23.99 11.74 10.88
N ARG A 13 25.31 11.56 10.95
CA ARG A 13 26.08 10.61 11.83
C ARG A 13 26.28 9.15 11.37
N ALA A 14 27.38 8.96 10.64
CA ALA A 14 28.41 7.88 10.61
C ALA A 14 28.18 6.59 11.46
N ALA A 15 28.50 5.36 11.02
CA ALA A 15 29.41 4.88 9.97
C ALA A 15 29.13 3.41 9.57
N ALA A 16 29.74 3.02 8.44
CA ALA A 16 30.06 1.67 7.95
C ALA A 16 29.08 1.04 6.94
N GLY A 17 29.52 1.00 5.68
CA GLY A 17 28.90 0.26 4.58
C GLY A 17 28.42 1.17 3.44
N ALA A 18 29.37 1.70 2.65
CA ALA A 18 29.06 2.48 1.45
C ALA A 18 28.52 1.57 0.33
N GLY A 19 27.28 1.12 0.49
CA GLY A 19 26.43 0.64 -0.60
C GLY A 19 25.35 1.68 -0.83
N SER A 20 25.51 2.52 -1.85
CA SER A 20 24.43 3.39 -2.33
C SER A 20 23.33 2.49 -2.93
N HIS A 21 22.40 2.03 -2.09
CA HIS A 21 21.17 1.43 -2.57
C HIS A 21 20.23 2.56 -3.00
N ARG A 22 20.21 2.80 -4.31
CA ARG A 22 19.21 3.66 -4.94
C ARG A 22 17.86 2.94 -4.80
N VAL A 23 17.03 3.40 -3.85
CA VAL A 23 15.62 3.01 -3.82
C VAL A 23 14.93 3.89 -4.85
N GLU A 24 14.64 3.34 -6.02
CA GLU A 24 13.74 4.00 -6.97
C GLU A 24 12.34 3.99 -6.37
N VAL A 25 11.96 5.11 -5.77
CA VAL A 25 10.58 5.37 -5.35
C VAL A 25 9.87 5.91 -6.59
N ASP A 26 9.16 5.03 -7.29
CA ASP A 26 8.26 5.43 -8.36
C ASP A 26 7.18 6.37 -7.78
N VAL A 27 6.82 7.42 -8.52
CA VAL A 27 5.85 8.43 -8.09
C VAL A 27 4.45 7.79 -8.02
N LEU A 28 3.79 7.93 -6.87
CA LEU A 28 2.38 7.55 -6.71
C LEU A 28 1.52 8.54 -7.53
N ASP A 29 0.91 8.06 -8.62
CA ASP A 29 -0.11 8.85 -9.30
C ASP A 29 -1.46 8.74 -8.56
N ALA A 30 -2.38 9.69 -8.76
CA ALA A 30 -3.67 9.73 -8.05
C ALA A 30 -4.60 8.52 -8.34
N ARG A 31 -4.19 7.58 -9.21
CA ARG A 31 -4.95 6.37 -9.53
C ARG A 31 -4.50 5.16 -8.70
N HIS A 32 -3.40 5.27 -7.96
CA HIS A 32 -2.84 4.21 -7.13
C HIS A 32 -3.52 4.16 -5.75
N TYR A 33 -3.78 2.95 -5.26
CA TYR A 33 -4.38 2.74 -3.95
C TYR A 33 -3.38 3.15 -2.89
N CYS A 34 -3.77 3.98 -1.94
CA CYS A 34 -2.83 4.49 -0.97
C CYS A 34 -3.23 4.12 0.45
N LEU A 35 -2.23 3.84 1.27
CA LEU A 35 -2.32 3.69 2.72
C LEU A 35 -1.66 4.90 3.37
N LEU A 36 -2.30 5.47 4.40
CA LEU A 36 -1.66 6.48 5.24
C LEU A 36 -0.54 5.83 6.07
N SER A 37 0.56 6.57 6.30
CA SER A 37 1.62 6.18 7.26
C SER A 37 1.03 5.62 8.56
N GLY A 38 1.66 4.60 9.13
CA GLY A 38 1.15 3.89 10.30
C GLY A 38 0.02 2.88 10.04
N SER A 39 -0.58 2.86 8.84
CA SER A 39 -1.60 1.84 8.52
C SER A 39 -0.99 0.43 8.57
N LEU A 40 -1.68 -0.49 9.23
CA LEU A 40 -1.17 -1.84 9.47
C LEU A 40 -1.49 -2.81 8.33
N VAL A 41 -0.44 -3.41 7.79
CA VAL A 41 -0.47 -4.50 6.81
C VAL A 41 -0.25 -5.82 7.53
N ASP A 42 -1.00 -6.86 7.16
CA ASP A 42 -0.85 -8.17 7.77
C ASP A 42 0.39 -8.88 7.21
N THR A 43 1.31 -9.31 8.08
CA THR A 43 2.51 -10.08 7.68
C THR A 43 2.57 -11.43 8.40
N PRO A 44 3.39 -12.40 7.94
CA PRO A 44 3.61 -13.66 8.64
C PRO A 44 4.13 -13.49 10.08
N ALA A 45 4.84 -12.42 10.38
CA ALA A 45 5.36 -12.11 11.72
C ALA A 45 4.39 -11.31 12.59
N GLY A 46 3.18 -11.04 12.11
CA GLY A 46 2.22 -10.14 12.73
C GLY A 46 2.03 -8.84 11.93
N ARG A 47 1.11 -7.98 12.36
CA ARG A 47 0.81 -6.74 11.64
C ARG A 47 1.97 -5.74 11.74
N GLN A 48 2.32 -5.13 10.62
CA GLN A 48 3.38 -4.12 10.55
C GLN A 48 2.87 -2.83 9.90
N PRO A 49 3.31 -1.66 10.40
CA PRO A 49 3.06 -0.38 9.72
C PRO A 49 3.61 -0.38 8.29
N VAL A 50 2.84 0.17 7.35
CA VAL A 50 3.21 0.23 5.93
C VAL A 50 4.53 0.98 5.67
N ASP A 51 4.82 1.99 6.51
CA ASP A 51 6.06 2.79 6.44
C ASP A 51 7.31 2.05 6.93
N CYS A 52 7.15 0.87 7.55
CA CYS A 52 8.25 -0.01 7.96
C CYS A 52 8.54 -1.12 6.94
N LEU A 53 7.66 -1.31 5.94
CA LEU A 53 7.79 -2.36 4.93
C LEU A 53 8.82 -1.97 3.86
N LYS A 54 9.47 -2.98 3.30
CA LYS A 54 10.53 -2.82 2.30
C LYS A 54 10.37 -3.85 1.18
N PRO A 55 10.84 -3.53 -0.05
CA PRO A 55 10.96 -4.54 -1.10
C PRO A 55 11.74 -5.76 -0.60
N GLY A 56 11.29 -6.96 -0.98
CA GLY A 56 11.82 -8.24 -0.54
C GLY A 56 11.23 -8.78 0.77
N ALA A 57 10.44 -7.99 1.51
CA ALA A 57 9.71 -8.49 2.67
C ALA A 57 8.49 -9.31 2.24
N HIS A 58 8.05 -10.23 3.10
CA HIS A 58 6.83 -11.00 2.89
C HIS A 58 5.67 -10.42 3.69
N ILE A 59 4.53 -10.31 3.03
CA ILE A 59 3.23 -9.97 3.63
C ILE A 59 2.23 -11.07 3.29
N TRP A 60 1.01 -10.98 3.82
CA TRP A 60 -0.05 -11.89 3.39
C TRP A 60 -0.78 -11.33 2.19
N GLY A 61 -0.85 -12.10 1.10
CA GLY A 61 -1.75 -11.89 -0.02
C GLY A 61 -2.68 -13.07 -0.22
N PHE A 62 -3.35 -13.10 -1.37
CA PHE A 62 -4.37 -14.06 -1.72
C PHE A 62 -4.22 -14.51 -3.18
N GLU A 63 -4.23 -15.82 -3.38
CA GLU A 63 -4.21 -16.44 -4.71
C GLU A 63 -5.01 -17.75 -4.64
N ARG A 64 -5.84 -18.03 -5.67
CA ARG A 64 -6.57 -19.31 -5.83
C ARG A 64 -7.33 -19.79 -4.59
N GLY A 65 -8.00 -18.88 -3.89
CA GLY A 65 -8.81 -19.24 -2.73
C GLY A 65 -8.05 -19.28 -1.40
N GLU A 66 -6.73 -19.11 -1.41
CA GLU A 66 -5.88 -19.28 -0.24
C GLU A 66 -5.13 -18.01 0.13
N ARG A 67 -4.91 -17.82 1.44
CA ARG A 67 -4.02 -16.78 1.97
C ARG A 67 -2.58 -17.29 1.90
N ILE A 68 -1.74 -16.62 1.13
CA ILE A 68 -0.36 -17.05 0.86
C ILE A 68 0.67 -15.98 1.27
N PRO A 69 1.91 -16.36 1.62
CA PRO A 69 3.00 -15.41 1.72
C PRO A 69 3.27 -14.79 0.34
N THR A 70 3.32 -13.47 0.31
CA THR A 70 3.37 -12.63 -0.89
C THR A 70 4.58 -11.70 -0.78
N LEU A 71 5.38 -11.62 -1.84
CA LEU A 71 6.58 -10.80 -1.86
C LEU A 71 6.23 -9.34 -2.19
N ILE A 72 6.76 -8.39 -1.43
CA ILE A 72 6.75 -6.97 -1.83
C ILE A 72 7.81 -6.77 -2.90
N GLU A 73 7.38 -6.46 -4.12
CA GLU A 73 8.26 -6.16 -5.24
C GLU A 73 8.73 -4.70 -5.21
N LYS A 74 7.80 -3.78 -4.90
CA LYS A 74 8.09 -2.34 -4.81
C LYS A 74 7.27 -1.67 -3.71
N VAL A 75 7.85 -0.61 -3.13
CA VAL A 75 7.18 0.30 -2.22
C VAL A 75 7.17 1.69 -2.84
N TYR A 76 5.98 2.23 -3.03
CA TYR A 76 5.75 3.59 -3.52
C TYR A 76 5.48 4.48 -2.31
N ARG A 77 5.97 5.72 -2.36
CA ARG A 77 5.78 6.70 -1.28
C ARG A 77 5.58 8.10 -1.85
N ALA A 78 4.62 8.83 -1.30
CA ALA A 78 4.49 10.27 -1.48
C ALA A 78 4.45 10.95 -0.10
N ASP A 79 5.13 12.09 0.05
CA ASP A 79 5.18 12.82 1.32
C ASP A 79 3.81 13.37 1.75
N GLN A 80 2.90 13.56 0.80
CA GLN A 80 1.55 14.05 0.99
C GLN A 80 0.62 13.37 0.01
N ALA A 81 -0.64 13.22 0.40
CA ALA A 81 -1.69 12.80 -0.53
C ALA A 81 -1.91 13.84 -1.64
N PRO A 82 -2.23 13.41 -2.87
CA PRO A 82 -2.67 14.32 -3.93
C PRO A 82 -3.86 15.17 -3.48
N ALA A 83 -3.87 16.43 -3.91
CA ALA A 83 -4.97 17.34 -3.61
C ALA A 83 -6.30 16.77 -4.10
N GLY A 84 -7.31 16.78 -3.22
CA GLY A 84 -8.66 16.29 -3.52
C GLY A 84 -8.86 14.78 -3.31
N LEU A 85 -7.81 14.01 -3.03
CA LEU A 85 -7.96 12.60 -2.67
C LEU A 85 -8.57 12.47 -1.27
N LYS A 86 -9.74 11.83 -1.17
CA LYS A 86 -10.36 11.58 0.14
C LYS A 86 -9.75 10.35 0.81
N GLY A 87 -9.54 10.45 2.13
CA GLY A 87 -9.20 9.32 2.97
C GLY A 87 -10.44 8.64 3.53
N LEU A 88 -10.34 7.34 3.74
CA LEU A 88 -11.38 6.50 4.35
C LEU A 88 -10.76 5.62 5.43
N ARG A 89 -11.46 5.50 6.55
CA ARG A 89 -11.07 4.67 7.69
C ARG A 89 -11.61 3.25 7.50
N LEU A 90 -10.77 2.32 7.09
CA LEU A 90 -11.15 0.91 6.96
C LEU A 90 -11.23 0.20 8.33
N HIS A 91 -10.28 0.55 9.21
CA HIS A 91 -10.15 0.04 10.57
C HIS A 91 -9.48 1.12 11.44
N GLU A 92 -9.54 1.05 12.78
CA GLU A 92 -8.85 2.02 13.66
C GLU A 92 -7.37 2.20 13.29
N THR A 93 -6.73 1.12 12.84
CA THR A 93 -5.32 1.06 12.43
C THR A 93 -5.10 1.03 10.91
N VAL A 94 -6.12 1.27 10.08
CA VAL A 94 -5.96 1.24 8.61
C VAL A 94 -6.74 2.40 8.00
N THR A 95 -6.00 3.29 7.36
CA THR A 95 -6.55 4.43 6.60
C THR A 95 -6.06 4.35 5.17
N LEU A 96 -6.97 4.53 4.22
CA LEU A 96 -6.67 4.38 2.80
C LEU A 96 -7.34 5.46 1.95
N GLY A 97 -6.86 5.65 0.72
CA GLY A 97 -7.49 6.55 -0.24
C GLY A 97 -8.80 5.98 -0.80
N GLU A 98 -9.74 6.85 -1.17
CA GLU A 98 -11.03 6.47 -1.76
C GLU A 98 -10.91 5.68 -3.07
N ASN A 99 -9.75 5.73 -3.72
CA ASN A 99 -9.48 4.97 -4.93
C ASN A 99 -9.15 3.49 -4.66
N ALA A 100 -8.79 3.08 -3.43
CA ALA A 100 -8.44 1.70 -3.04
C ALA A 100 -9.49 0.68 -3.47
N TRP A 101 -9.10 -0.44 -4.09
CA TRP A 101 -10.01 -1.58 -4.19
C TRP A 101 -9.98 -2.42 -2.92
N LEU A 102 -11.16 -2.83 -2.49
CA LEU A 102 -11.38 -3.71 -1.35
C LEU A 102 -12.12 -4.95 -1.87
N PHE A 103 -11.69 -6.14 -1.49
CA PHE A 103 -12.49 -7.33 -1.70
C PHE A 103 -13.43 -7.51 -0.50
N ARG A 104 -14.74 -7.40 -0.73
CA ARG A 104 -15.79 -7.54 0.28
C ARG A 104 -16.94 -8.34 -0.30
N GLN A 105 -17.47 -9.28 0.47
CA GLN A 105 -18.65 -10.07 0.09
C GLN A 105 -18.53 -10.74 -1.29
N GLY A 106 -17.33 -11.22 -1.62
CA GLY A 106 -17.06 -11.88 -2.91
C GLY A 106 -16.88 -10.93 -4.10
N GLN A 107 -16.80 -9.61 -3.87
CA GLN A 107 -16.71 -8.61 -4.93
C GLN A 107 -15.61 -7.58 -4.65
N TRP A 108 -14.97 -7.11 -5.72
CA TRP A 108 -14.11 -5.93 -5.66
C TRP A 108 -14.97 -4.67 -5.72
N ILE A 109 -14.83 -3.81 -4.71
CA ILE A 109 -15.49 -2.50 -4.62
C ILE A 109 -14.45 -1.42 -4.35
N ARG A 110 -14.59 -0.24 -4.97
CA ARG A 110 -13.73 0.89 -4.60
C ARG A 110 -14.12 1.39 -3.23
N ALA A 111 -13.15 1.76 -2.41
CA ALA A 111 -13.40 2.27 -1.08
C ALA A 111 -14.31 3.51 -1.11
N GLY A 112 -14.16 4.40 -2.09
CA GLY A 112 -15.03 5.57 -2.30
C GLY A 112 -16.49 5.25 -2.65
N GLN A 113 -16.81 3.99 -2.94
CA GLN A 113 -18.17 3.50 -3.15
C GLN A 113 -18.76 2.83 -1.90
N THR A 114 -18.02 2.81 -0.79
CA THR A 114 -18.46 2.27 0.50
C THR A 114 -18.97 3.37 1.42
N ASP A 115 -19.53 2.97 2.56
CA ASP A 115 -19.96 3.82 3.67
C ASP A 115 -18.86 4.04 4.72
N LEU A 116 -17.60 3.72 4.41
CA LEU A 116 -16.49 3.89 5.34
C LEU A 116 -16.37 5.36 5.81
N PRO A 117 -16.06 5.61 7.09
CA PRO A 117 -15.91 6.97 7.61
C PRO A 117 -14.83 7.74 6.85
N GLN A 118 -15.17 8.96 6.41
CA GLN A 118 -14.21 9.86 5.78
C GLN A 118 -13.23 10.42 6.81
N VAL A 119 -11.97 10.49 6.42
CA VAL A 119 -10.89 11.05 7.23
C VAL A 119 -9.92 11.82 6.33
N GLU A 120 -9.20 12.77 6.92
CA GLU A 120 -8.11 13.45 6.22
C GLU A 120 -6.87 12.54 6.12
N LEU A 121 -6.20 12.58 4.98
CA LEU A 121 -4.91 11.90 4.76
C LEU A 121 -3.77 12.86 5.13
N LEU A 122 -3.54 13.02 6.43
CA LEU A 122 -2.50 13.91 6.94
C LEU A 122 -1.16 13.18 7.04
N GLY A 123 -0.26 13.45 6.10
CA GLY A 123 1.11 12.93 6.09
C GLY A 123 1.43 12.00 4.92
N PRO A 124 2.55 11.28 5.01
CA PRO A 124 2.99 10.41 3.92
C PRO A 124 2.00 9.29 3.64
N ILE A 125 1.89 8.95 2.36
CA ILE A 125 1.10 7.84 1.87
C ILE A 125 1.98 6.83 1.14
N TYR A 126 1.55 5.58 1.17
CA TYR A 126 2.30 4.43 0.66
C TYR A 126 1.42 3.56 -0.22
N ASP A 127 2.01 2.92 -1.22
CA ASP A 127 1.41 1.82 -1.97
C ASP A 127 2.44 0.69 -2.10
N LEU A 128 1.96 -0.54 -2.28
CA LEU A 128 2.77 -1.74 -2.37
C LEU A 128 2.45 -2.47 -3.67
N SER A 129 3.46 -2.68 -4.51
CA SER A 129 3.36 -3.68 -5.58
C SER A 129 3.88 -5.01 -5.02
N THR A 130 3.11 -6.05 -5.30
CA THR A 130 3.34 -7.41 -4.82
C THR A 130 3.25 -8.40 -5.97
N ASP A 131 3.88 -9.55 -5.81
CA ASP A 131 3.84 -10.63 -6.81
C ASP A 131 2.43 -11.19 -7.06
N THR A 132 1.52 -11.08 -6.09
CA THR A 132 0.09 -11.43 -6.25
C THR A 132 -0.80 -10.24 -6.62
N GLY A 133 -0.25 -9.03 -6.71
CA GLY A 133 -1.02 -7.81 -6.97
C GLY A 133 -2.01 -7.40 -5.88
N ASN A 134 -1.97 -8.05 -4.72
CA ASN A 134 -2.89 -7.84 -3.59
C ASN A 134 -2.24 -8.17 -2.25
N PHE A 135 -2.79 -7.64 -1.17
CA PHE A 135 -2.34 -7.90 0.19
C PHE A 135 -3.42 -7.59 1.23
N PHE A 136 -3.27 -8.16 2.42
CA PHE A 136 -4.21 -7.97 3.51
C PHE A 136 -3.85 -6.79 4.42
N CYS A 137 -4.84 -5.96 4.75
CA CYS A 137 -4.78 -5.01 5.85
C CYS A 137 -5.91 -5.31 6.83
N HIS A 138 -5.57 -5.73 8.05
CA HIS A 138 -6.55 -6.09 9.07
C HIS A 138 -7.57 -7.14 8.57
N GLY A 139 -7.10 -8.17 7.87
CA GLY A 139 -7.94 -9.23 7.31
C GLY A 139 -8.80 -8.82 6.11
N VAL A 140 -8.76 -7.56 5.67
CA VAL A 140 -9.41 -7.12 4.42
C VAL A 140 -8.39 -7.17 3.29
N LEU A 141 -8.75 -7.82 2.20
CA LEU A 141 -7.92 -7.86 1.00
C LEU A 141 -8.02 -6.54 0.24
N ILE A 142 -6.87 -5.94 -0.02
CA ILE A 142 -6.67 -4.70 -0.79
C ILE A 142 -5.77 -5.05 -1.97
N GLY A 143 -5.97 -4.46 -3.13
CA GLY A 143 -5.09 -4.73 -4.27
C GLY A 143 -5.57 -4.07 -5.55
N HIS A 144 -5.01 -4.50 -6.67
CA HIS A 144 -5.54 -4.19 -7.98
C HIS A 144 -6.75 -5.06 -8.28
N GLN A 145 -7.64 -4.56 -9.16
CA GLN A 145 -8.64 -5.41 -9.78
C GLN A 145 -7.91 -6.38 -10.70
N ASP A 146 -7.66 -7.60 -10.24
CA ASP A 146 -7.27 -8.70 -11.12
C ASP A 146 -8.56 -9.37 -11.66
N PRO A 147 -8.83 -9.36 -12.97
CA PRO A 147 -10.01 -9.99 -13.56
C PRO A 147 -10.09 -11.51 -13.33
N ASP A 148 -9.02 -12.17 -12.90
CA ASP A 148 -8.96 -13.65 -12.78
C ASP A 148 -9.32 -14.22 -11.39
N LEU A 149 -9.86 -13.42 -10.46
CA LEU A 149 -10.56 -13.98 -9.28
C LEU A 149 -11.95 -14.56 -9.63
N SER A 150 -12.32 -14.57 -10.91
CA SER A 150 -13.58 -15.12 -11.45
C SER A 150 -13.48 -16.59 -11.89
N GLN A 151 -12.33 -17.26 -11.70
CA GLN A 151 -12.10 -18.66 -12.06
C GLN A 151 -11.69 -19.50 -10.83
N ALA A 152 -12.41 -19.33 -9.71
CA ALA A 152 -12.53 -20.42 -8.75
C ALA A 152 -13.75 -21.24 -9.20
N ASP A 153 -13.46 -22.46 -9.67
CA ASP A 153 -14.41 -23.41 -10.28
C ASP A 153 -15.81 -23.47 -9.64
#